data_AF-A0A7D9LTA7-F1
#
_entry.id   AF-A0A7D9LTA7-F1
#
_cell.length_a   1.000
_cell.length_b   1.000
_cell.length_c   1.000
_cell.angle_alpha   90.00
_cell.angle_beta   90.00
_cell.angle_gamma   90.00
#
_symmetry.space_group_name_H-M   'P 1'
#
loop_
_entity.id
_entity.type
_entity.pdbx_description
1 polymer ?
#
loop_
_entity_poly.entity_id
_entity_poly.type
_entity_poly.pdbx_seq_one_letter_code
_entity_poly.pdbx_strand_id
1 'polypeptide(L)'
;MELRDKKLRIFRLSRNAEDWVVYRQLRNSIKTSLRAAESNFVRNQIEEYKGNSRSMWKVIRGCLPSKDSEKPVYQKDHKKLANEFNEYFASVGKIAADKVKRLAEVNNIQIYCFTTCKTPIFS
;
A
#
# COMPACT_ATOMS: atom_id res chain seq x y z
N MET A 1 5.45 -22.56 22.79
CA MET A 1 4.39 -22.52 21.77
C MET A 1 3.05 -22.97 22.36
N GLU A 2 3.01 -24.12 23.04
CA GLU A 2 1.81 -24.71 23.67
C GLU A 2 1.06 -23.80 24.66
N LEU A 3 1.76 -23.07 25.53
CA LEU A 3 1.13 -22.19 26.52
C LEU A 3 0.34 -21.03 25.87
N ARG A 4 0.90 -20.47 24.78
CA ARG A 4 0.25 -19.43 23.97
C ARG A 4 -1.03 -19.96 23.35
N ASP A 5 -0.97 -21.16 22.76
CA ASP A 5 -2.12 -21.78 22.11
C ASP A 5 -3.20 -22.21 23.11
N LYS A 6 -2.80 -22.67 24.30
CA LYS A 6 -3.69 -22.91 25.43
C LYS A 6 -4.42 -21.63 25.85
N LYS A 7 -3.72 -20.50 26.00
CA LYS A 7 -4.35 -19.22 26.35
C LYS A 7 -5.26 -18.67 25.26
N LEU A 8 -4.94 -18.88 23.99
CA LEU A 8 -5.85 -18.56 22.89
C LEU A 8 -7.15 -19.38 22.97
N ARG A 9 -7.03 -20.68 23.28
CA ARG A 9 -8.18 -21.56 23.45
C ARG A 9 -9.06 -21.11 24.62
N ILE A 10 -8.46 -20.80 25.77
CA ILE A 10 -9.20 -20.31 26.94
C ILE A 10 -9.91 -18.99 26.61
N PHE A 11 -9.22 -18.02 26.02
CA PHE A 11 -9.83 -16.74 25.62
C PHE A 11 -11.04 -16.93 24.68
N ARG A 12 -10.95 -17.85 23.71
CA ARG A 12 -12.05 -18.12 22.78
C ARG A 12 -13.31 -18.64 23.48
N LEU A 13 -13.13 -19.35 24.61
CA LEU A 13 -14.22 -19.89 25.42
C LEU A 13 -14.72 -18.89 26.46
N SER A 14 -13.82 -18.24 27.21
CA SER A 14 -14.16 -17.36 28.33
C SER A 14 -14.51 -15.92 27.90
N ARG A 15 -13.99 -15.47 26.75
CA ARG A 15 -14.01 -14.07 26.29
C ARG A 15 -13.46 -13.06 27.31
N ASN A 16 -12.68 -13.52 28.28
CA ASN A 16 -12.06 -12.64 29.29
C ASN A 16 -10.93 -11.80 28.67
N ALA A 17 -10.95 -10.49 28.93
CA ALA A 17 -9.93 -9.55 28.49
C ALA A 17 -8.52 -9.88 29.03
N GLU A 18 -8.43 -10.44 30.24
CA GLU A 18 -7.14 -10.81 30.85
C GLU A 18 -6.45 -11.94 30.09
N ASP A 19 -7.20 -12.97 29.68
CA ASP A 19 -6.67 -14.07 28.88
C ASP A 19 -6.14 -13.59 27.52
N TRP A 20 -6.78 -12.57 26.94
CA TRP A 20 -6.32 -11.93 25.71
C TRP A 20 -5.00 -11.18 25.90
N VAL A 21 -4.84 -10.45 27.01
CA VAL A 21 -3.59 -9.75 27.35
C VAL A 21 -2.45 -10.76 27.50
N VAL A 22 -2.67 -11.83 28.28
CA VAL A 22 -1.67 -12.88 28.50
C VAL A 22 -1.32 -13.58 27.18
N TYR A 23 -2.30 -13.89 26.33
CA TYR A 23 -2.05 -14.44 25.00
C TYR A 23 -1.14 -13.52 24.16
N ARG A 24 -1.43 -12.21 24.12
CA ARG A 24 -0.64 -11.25 23.34
C ARG A 24 0.80 -11.17 23.84
N GLN A 25 1.00 -11.14 25.16
CA GLN A 25 2.33 -11.14 25.77
C GLN A 25 3.12 -12.40 25.39
N LEU A 26 2.51 -13.58 25.54
CA LEU A 26 3.14 -14.85 25.17
C LEU A 26 3.47 -14.92 23.67
N ARG A 27 2.54 -14.50 22.80
CA ARG A 27 2.76 -14.43 21.36
C ARG A 27 3.93 -13.51 21.02
N ASN A 28 3.98 -12.33 21.61
CA ASN A 28 5.03 -11.36 21.35
C ASN A 28 6.39 -11.87 21.84
N SER A 29 6.44 -12.46 23.03
CA SER A 29 7.65 -13.09 23.58
C SER A 29 8.19 -14.18 22.64
N ILE A 30 7.32 -15.11 22.20
CA ILE A 30 7.69 -16.15 21.23
C ILE A 30 8.19 -15.52 19.92
N LYS A 31 7.49 -14.51 19.39
CA LYS A 31 7.87 -13.84 18.14
C LYS A 31 9.23 -13.15 18.26
N THR A 32 9.50 -12.51 19.40
CA THR A 32 10.79 -11.87 19.69
C THR A 32 11.89 -12.92 19.78
N SER A 33 11.66 -14.03 20.50
CA SER A 33 12.61 -15.13 20.59
C SER A 33 12.93 -15.74 19.23
N LEU A 34 11.91 -15.95 18.38
CA LEU A 34 12.10 -16.48 17.03
C LEU A 34 12.95 -15.54 16.18
N ARG A 35 12.60 -14.25 16.16
CA ARG A 35 13.37 -13.22 15.44
C ARG A 35 14.81 -13.11 15.93
N ALA A 36 15.03 -13.23 17.23
CA ALA A 36 16.37 -13.20 17.81
C ALA A 36 17.19 -14.42 17.34
N ALA A 37 16.59 -15.62 17.35
CA ALA A 37 17.24 -16.83 16.85
C ALA A 37 17.56 -16.74 15.35
N GLU A 38 16.60 -16.28 14.53
CA GLU A 38 16.80 -16.03 13.10
C GLU A 38 17.91 -15.00 12.85
N SER A 39 17.90 -13.88 13.60
CA SER A 39 18.91 -12.82 13.47
C SER A 39 20.31 -13.32 13.84
N ASN A 40 20.42 -14.12 14.91
CA ASN A 40 21.69 -14.73 15.33
C ASN A 40 22.19 -15.72 14.28
N PHE A 41 21.32 -16.55 13.70
CA PHE A 41 21.68 -17.48 12.64
C PHE A 41 22.20 -16.75 11.40
N VAL A 42 21.50 -15.71 10.94
CA VAL A 42 21.92 -14.89 9.80
C VAL A 42 23.26 -14.20 10.08
N ARG A 43 23.43 -13.65 11.28
CA ARG A 43 24.69 -13.02 11.72
C ARG A 43 25.84 -14.02 11.66
N ASN A 44 25.65 -15.23 12.17
CA ASN A 44 26.67 -16.27 12.15
C ASN A 44 27.05 -16.66 10.72
N GLN A 45 26.09 -16.79 9.80
CA GLN A 45 26.40 -17.06 8.39
C GLN A 45 27.17 -15.92 7.71
N ILE A 46 26.86 -14.66 8.05
CA ILE A 46 27.59 -13.51 7.49
C ILE A 46 29.05 -13.52 7.97
N GLU A 47 29.29 -13.83 9.25
CA GLU A 47 30.65 -13.98 9.78
C GLU A 47 31.38 -15.19 9.17
N GLU A 48 30.69 -16.32 8.97
CA GLU A 48 31.24 -17.52 8.32
C GLU A 48 31.68 -17.24 6.86
N TYR A 49 30.85 -16.51 6.11
CA TYR A 49 31.14 -16.15 4.72
C TYR A 49 31.93 -14.85 4.56
N LYS A 50 32.58 -14.38 5.62
CA LYS A 50 33.45 -13.20 5.57
C LYS A 50 34.59 -13.44 4.58
N GLY A 51 34.68 -12.58 3.55
CA GLY A 51 35.61 -12.75 2.43
C GLY A 51 35.05 -13.49 1.22
N ASN A 52 33.88 -14.13 1.32
CA ASN A 52 33.14 -14.70 0.20
C ASN A 52 31.88 -13.87 -0.09
N SER A 53 32.07 -12.80 -0.87
CA SER A 53 31.00 -11.86 -1.23
C SER A 53 29.79 -12.55 -1.86
N ARG A 54 29.99 -13.59 -2.69
CA ARG A 54 28.89 -14.29 -3.37
C ARG A 54 27.97 -15.01 -2.39
N SER A 55 28.55 -15.74 -1.43
CA SER A 55 27.79 -16.45 -0.39
C SER A 55 27.09 -15.46 0.55
N MET A 56 27.79 -14.42 1.01
CA MET A 56 27.21 -13.37 1.85
C MET A 56 25.99 -12.70 1.19
N TRP A 57 26.09 -12.33 -0.09
CA TRP A 57 24.95 -11.75 -0.83
C TRP A 57 23.78 -12.73 -0.98
N LYS A 58 24.02 -14.05 -1.02
CA LYS A 58 22.95 -15.06 -1.03
C LYS A 58 22.16 -15.05 0.29
N VAL A 59 22.86 -14.97 1.42
CA VAL A 59 22.25 -14.86 2.76
C VAL A 59 21.43 -13.57 2.88
N ILE A 60 22.01 -12.43 2.49
CA ILE A 60 21.34 -11.12 2.55
C ILE A 60 20.06 -11.13 1.71
N ARG A 61 20.12 -11.64 0.47
CA ARG A 61 18.93 -11.73 -0.40
C ARG A 61 17.83 -12.62 0.17
N GLY A 62 18.19 -13.70 0.86
CA GLY A 62 17.22 -14.57 1.52
C GLY A 62 16.46 -13.90 2.67
N CYS A 63 17.03 -12.83 3.25
CA CYS A 63 16.39 -12.05 4.31
C CYS A 63 15.46 -10.95 3.78
N LEU A 64 15.55 -10.63 2.49
CA LEU A 64 14.69 -9.63 1.86
C LEU A 64 13.36 -10.27 1.44
N PRO A 65 12.23 -9.57 1.60
CA PRO A 65 10.96 -10.05 1.06
C PRO A 65 11.10 -10.22 -0.47
N SER A 66 10.71 -11.38 -0.99
CA SER A 66 10.67 -11.59 -2.44
C SER A 66 9.71 -10.60 -3.08
N LYS A 67 10.05 -10.11 -4.28
CA LYS A 67 9.17 -9.24 -5.09
C LYS A 67 7.81 -9.88 -5.42
N ASP A 68 7.70 -11.19 -5.23
CA ASP A 68 6.50 -11.99 -5.47
C ASP A 68 5.54 -12.01 -4.27
N SER A 69 5.86 -11.35 -3.15
CA SER A 69 4.87 -11.06 -2.12
C SER A 69 3.89 -10.03 -2.67
N GLU A 70 2.88 -10.51 -3.40
CA GLU A 70 1.66 -9.83 -3.81
C GLU A 70 1.84 -8.32 -3.95
N LYS A 71 2.35 -7.87 -5.11
CA LYS A 71 2.10 -6.48 -5.50
C LYS A 71 0.59 -6.25 -5.28
N PRO A 72 0.17 -5.19 -4.58
CA PRO A 72 -1.25 -4.91 -4.46
C PRO A 72 -1.80 -4.82 -5.89
N VAL A 73 -2.53 -5.86 -6.30
CA VAL A 73 -3.22 -5.86 -7.58
C VAL A 73 -4.16 -4.68 -7.45
N TYR A 74 -3.95 -3.66 -8.26
CA TYR A 74 -4.82 -2.51 -8.28
C TYR A 74 -6.18 -3.00 -8.82
N GLN A 75 -7.08 -3.39 -7.92
CA GLN A 75 -8.37 -4.02 -8.23
C GLN A 75 -9.47 -3.00 -8.58
N LYS A 76 -9.13 -1.74 -8.89
CA LYS A 76 -10.15 -0.82 -9.39
C LYS A 76 -10.40 -1.10 -10.87
N ASP A 77 -11.67 -1.22 -11.23
CA ASP A 77 -12.11 -1.27 -12.62
C ASP A 77 -11.55 -0.04 -13.37
N HIS A 78 -10.72 -0.30 -14.39
CA HIS A 78 -10.09 0.74 -15.20
C HIS A 78 -11.13 1.66 -15.85
N LYS A 79 -12.31 1.13 -16.20
CA LYS A 79 -13.39 1.94 -16.78
C LYS A 79 -13.95 2.91 -15.76
N LYS A 80 -14.15 2.45 -14.52
CA LYS A 80 -14.60 3.31 -13.42
C LYS A 80 -13.58 4.42 -13.13
N LEU A 81 -12.29 4.09 -13.09
CA LEU A 81 -11.23 5.08 -12.88
C LEU A 81 -11.18 6.12 -14.01
N ALA A 82 -11.28 5.67 -15.27
CA ALA A 82 -11.31 6.57 -16.41
C ALA A 82 -12.51 7.53 -16.36
N ASN A 83 -13.68 7.03 -15.96
CA ASN A 83 -14.87 7.87 -15.78
C ASN A 83 -14.69 8.88 -14.65
N GLU A 84 -14.21 8.47 -13.48
CA GLU A 84 -13.91 9.37 -12.35
C GLU A 84 -12.92 10.47 -12.77
N PHE A 85 -11.89 10.11 -13.54
CA PHE A 85 -10.91 11.05 -14.09
C PHE A 85 -11.56 12.05 -15.06
N ASN A 86 -12.37 11.57 -16.00
CA ASN A 86 -13.05 12.40 -16.99
C ASN A 86 -14.03 13.38 -16.31
N GLU A 87 -14.80 12.92 -15.34
CA GLU A 87 -15.73 13.74 -14.56
C GLU A 87 -15.00 14.85 -13.81
N TYR A 88 -13.87 14.52 -13.17
CA TYR A 88 -13.04 15.49 -12.48
C TYR A 88 -12.57 16.59 -13.44
N PHE A 89 -11.93 16.25 -14.56
CA PHE A 89 -11.39 17.25 -15.47
C PHE A 89 -12.48 18.04 -16.22
N ALA A 90 -13.62 17.42 -16.52
CA ALA A 90 -14.79 18.13 -17.04
C ALA A 90 -15.30 19.18 -16.05
N SER A 91 -15.35 18.84 -14.75
CA SER A 91 -15.77 19.78 -13.70
C SER A 91 -14.79 20.95 -13.55
N VAL A 92 -13.49 20.68 -13.60
CA VAL A 92 -12.44 21.72 -13.55
C VAL A 92 -12.57 22.65 -14.75
N GLY A 93 -12.75 22.10 -15.95
CA GLY A 93 -12.95 22.88 -17.17
C GLY A 93 -14.17 23.79 -17.09
N LYS A 94 -15.31 23.28 -16.58
CA LYS A 94 -16.51 24.08 -16.38
C LYS A 94 -16.29 25.24 -15.39
N ILE A 95 -15.68 24.96 -14.23
CA ILE A 95 -15.38 25.98 -13.22
C ILE A 95 -14.45 27.06 -13.79
N ALA A 96 -13.44 26.67 -14.56
CA ALA A 96 -12.54 27.60 -15.21
C ALA A 96 -13.28 28.49 -16.23
N ALA A 97 -14.11 27.91 -17.08
CA ALA A 97 -14.90 28.65 -18.06
C ALA A 97 -15.86 29.65 -17.39
N ASP A 98 -16.53 29.23 -16.31
CA ASP A 98 -17.46 30.10 -15.57
C ASP A 98 -16.72 31.28 -14.90
N LYS A 99 -15.52 31.03 -14.34
CA LYS A 99 -14.68 32.11 -13.78
C LYS A 99 -14.22 33.09 -14.85
N VAL A 100 -13.80 32.60 -16.01
CA VAL A 100 -13.37 33.45 -17.13
C VAL A 100 -14.54 34.32 -17.61
N LYS A 101 -15.74 33.76 -17.76
CA LYS A 101 -16.95 34.53 -18.13
C LYS A 101 -17.24 35.65 -17.15
N ARG A 102 -17.26 35.35 -15.84
CA ARG A 102 -17.48 36.35 -14.79
C ARG A 102 -16.44 37.46 -14.83
N LEU A 103 -15.16 37.12 -15.01
CA LEU A 103 -14.10 38.12 -15.09
C LEU A 103 -14.28 39.04 -16.30
N ALA A 104 -14.67 38.50 -17.45
CA ALA A 104 -14.89 39.32 -18.64
C ALA A 104 -16.10 40.24 -18.51
N GLU A 105 -17.19 39.79 -17.88
CA GLU A 105 -18.35 40.63 -17.55
C GLU A 105 -17.94 41.83 -16.67
N VAL A 106 -17.19 41.58 -15.61
CA VAL A 106 -16.69 42.63 -14.70
C VAL A 106 -15.81 43.66 -15.43
N ASN A 107 -15.06 43.23 -16.44
CA ASN A 107 -14.11 44.07 -17.16
C ASN A 107 -14.65 44.58 -18.52
N ASN A 108 -15.93 44.33 -18.84
CA ASN A 108 -16.55 44.67 -20.13
C ASN A 108 -15.80 44.12 -21.36
N ILE A 109 -15.24 42.91 -21.25
CA ILE A 109 -14.50 42.23 -22.32
C ILE A 109 -15.43 41.25 -23.04
N GLN A 110 -15.45 41.27 -24.37
CA GLN A 110 -16.17 40.29 -25.18
C GLN A 110 -15.36 38.98 -25.28
N ILE A 111 -15.90 37.86 -24.78
CA ILE A 111 -15.31 36.54 -24.97
C ILE A 111 -15.95 35.84 -26.18
N TYR A 112 -15.12 35.52 -27.18
CA TYR A 112 -15.54 34.65 -28.28
C TYR A 112 -15.33 33.19 -27.90
N CYS A 113 -16.42 32.42 -27.80
CA CYS A 113 -16.37 30.99 -27.53
C CYS A 113 -16.14 30.23 -28.86
N PHE A 114 -14.94 29.71 -29.09
CA PHE A 114 -14.69 28.75 -30.17
C PHE A 114 -15.13 27.34 -29.73
N THR A 115 -16.43 27.04 -29.84
CA THR A 115 -16.88 25.64 -29.79
C THR A 115 -16.77 25.03 -31.18
N THR A 116 -15.78 24.17 -31.38
CA THR A 116 -15.95 22.71 -31.54
C THR A 116 -14.68 22.13 -32.16
N CYS A 117 -13.86 21.46 -31.37
CA CYS A 117 -12.98 20.42 -31.90
C CYS A 117 -13.88 19.32 -32.44
N LYS A 118 -14.02 19.21 -33.76
CA LYS A 118 -14.64 18.04 -34.40
C LYS A 118 -13.87 16.80 -33.93
N THR A 119 -14.56 15.85 -33.32
CA THR A 119 -14.00 14.53 -33.01
C THR A 119 -13.51 13.90 -34.33
N PRO A 120 -12.24 13.46 -34.44
CA PRO A 120 -11.82 12.70 -35.60
C PRO A 120 -12.57 11.36 -35.56
N ILE A 121 -13.38 11.11 -36.58
CA ILE A 121 -13.90 9.77 -36.88
C ILE A 121 -12.68 8.99 -37.37
N PHE A 122 -12.13 8.11 -36.53
CA PHE A 122 -11.22 7.08 -36.99
C PHE A 122 -12.08 5.97 -37.61
N SER A 123 -12.13 5.95 -38.94
CA SER A 123 -12.59 4.81 -39.74
C SER A 123 -11.50 3.76 -39.87
#